data_AF-J3C8P7-F1
#
_entry.id   AF-J3C8P7-F1
#
_cell.length_a   1.000
_cell.length_b   1.000
_cell.length_c   1.000
_cell.angle_alpha   90.00
_cell.angle_beta   90.00
_cell.angle_gamma   90.00
#
_symmetry.space_group_name_H-M   'P 1'
#
loop_
_entity.id
_entity.type
_entity.pdbx_description
1 polymer ?
#
loop_
_entity_poly.entity_id
_entity_poly.type
_entity_poly.pdbx_seq_one_letter_code
_entity_poly.pdbx_strand_id
1 'polypeptide(L)'
;MKKIIFLAAILIIHASCSTEKKAMDTWVGKTEQSFIKSWGLPIRILNNDKKGEILIYADQVYANSNNQHSSTIAGSNYWNYMFVYINTEGRVASWRKEKQVFPPQQINAGELISTSSLSVK
;
A
#
# COMPACT_ATOMS: atom_id res chain seq x y z
N MET A 1 45.63 -4.58 2.63
CA MET A 1 44.59 -3.90 3.46
C MET A 1 43.57 -3.08 2.65
N LYS A 2 43.94 -2.45 1.51
CA LYS A 2 42.99 -1.70 0.65
C LYS A 2 41.82 -2.51 0.06
N LYS A 3 41.99 -3.82 -0.18
CA LYS A 3 40.97 -4.69 -0.78
C LYS A 3 39.84 -5.09 0.19
N ILE A 4 40.09 -5.04 1.50
CA ILE A 4 39.10 -5.38 2.54
C ILE A 4 38.10 -4.23 2.73
N ILE A 5 38.54 -2.99 2.55
CA ILE A 5 37.69 -1.79 2.64
C ILE A 5 36.61 -1.81 1.55
N PHE A 6 36.94 -2.29 0.34
CA PHE A 6 35.97 -2.43 -0.74
C PHE A 6 34.90 -3.49 -0.45
N LEU A 7 35.25 -4.60 0.20
CA LEU A 7 34.28 -5.63 0.58
C LEU A 7 33.33 -5.15 1.70
N ALA A 8 33.85 -4.38 2.66
CA ALA A 8 33.03 -3.80 3.73
C ALA A 8 32.02 -2.78 3.20
N ALA A 9 32.39 -2.00 2.18
CA ALA A 9 31.51 -1.00 1.56
C ALA A 9 30.32 -1.63 0.81
N ILE A 10 30.50 -2.78 0.17
CA ILE A 10 29.43 -3.48 -0.58
C ILE A 10 28.38 -4.10 0.38
N LEU A 11 28.79 -4.52 1.58
CA LEU A 11 27.89 -5.14 2.55
C LEU A 11 26.88 -4.14 3.15
N ILE A 12 27.26 -2.87 3.29
CA ILE A 12 26.42 -1.83 3.92
C ILE A 12 25.29 -1.37 2.98
N ILE A 13 25.48 -1.48 1.66
CA ILE A 13 24.50 -0.99 0.65
C ILE A 13 23.27 -1.91 0.56
N HIS A 14 23.36 -3.16 1.01
CA HIS A 14 22.25 -4.13 0.93
C HIS A 14 21.21 -4.02 2.07
N ALA A 15 21.44 -3.17 3.08
CA ALA A 15 20.54 -3.08 4.24
C ALA A 15 19.30 -2.18 4.04
N SER A 16 19.22 -1.40 2.95
CA SER A 16 18.24 -0.30 2.83
C SER A 16 16.94 -0.63 2.06
N CYS A 17 16.78 -1.83 1.50
CA CYS A 17 15.67 -2.15 0.58
C CYS A 17 14.47 -2.89 1.22
N SER A 18 14.11 -2.65 2.49
CA SER A 18 12.95 -3.36 3.10
C SER A 18 12.13 -2.62 4.18
N THR A 19 12.43 -1.35 4.47
CA THR A 19 11.90 -0.68 5.66
C THR A 19 10.38 -0.52 5.67
N GLU A 20 9.77 -0.15 4.53
CA GLU A 20 8.32 0.08 4.47
C GLU A 20 7.49 -1.19 4.63
N LYS A 21 7.91 -2.29 3.98
CA LYS A 21 7.21 -3.58 4.07
C LYS A 21 7.24 -4.10 5.50
N LYS A 22 8.43 -4.07 6.12
CA LYS A 22 8.63 -4.48 7.51
C LYS A 22 7.80 -3.67 8.49
N ALA A 23 7.64 -2.36 8.27
CA ALA A 23 6.82 -1.51 9.14
C ALA A 23 5.34 -1.91 9.07
N MET A 24 4.82 -2.21 7.88
CA MET A 24 3.42 -2.57 7.70
C MET A 24 3.10 -3.99 8.19
N ASP A 25 4.04 -4.93 8.06
CA ASP A 25 3.89 -6.30 8.56
C ASP A 25 3.66 -6.36 10.09
N THR A 26 4.07 -5.33 10.84
CA THR A 26 3.81 -5.24 12.30
C THR A 26 2.33 -5.06 12.66
N TRP A 27 1.50 -4.66 11.69
CA TRP A 27 0.05 -4.50 11.87
C TRP A 27 -0.71 -5.82 11.74
N VAL A 28 -0.15 -6.83 11.09
CA VAL A 28 -0.81 -8.14 10.93
C VAL A 28 -1.14 -8.72 12.31
N GLY A 29 -2.40 -9.11 12.51
CA GLY A 29 -2.95 -9.60 13.77
C GLY A 29 -3.39 -8.53 14.78
N LYS A 30 -3.08 -7.25 14.55
CA LYS A 30 -3.61 -6.13 15.35
C LYS A 30 -5.08 -5.88 15.00
N THR A 31 -5.81 -5.26 15.93
CA THR A 31 -7.23 -4.94 15.73
C THR A 31 -7.38 -3.80 14.73
N GLU A 32 -8.46 -3.85 13.95
CA GLU A 32 -8.85 -2.79 13.02
C GLU A 32 -8.90 -1.43 13.71
N GLN A 33 -9.51 -1.35 14.90
CA GLN A 33 -9.58 -0.12 15.69
C GLN A 33 -8.19 0.45 16.02
N SER A 34 -7.23 -0.40 16.40
CA SER A 34 -5.86 0.05 16.68
C SER A 34 -5.15 0.53 15.42
N PHE A 35 -5.42 -0.13 14.29
CA PHE A 35 -4.89 0.25 12.99
C PHE A 35 -5.43 1.61 12.57
N ILE A 36 -6.75 1.80 12.54
CA ILE A 36 -7.43 3.04 12.18
C ILE A 36 -7.02 4.19 13.10
N LYS A 37 -6.84 3.93 14.41
CA LYS A 37 -6.35 4.94 15.35
C LYS A 37 -4.95 5.46 14.97
N SER A 38 -4.10 4.61 14.39
CA SER A 38 -2.74 4.97 13.99
C SER A 38 -2.62 5.50 12.56
N TRP A 39 -3.39 4.95 11.63
CA TRP A 39 -3.33 5.26 10.19
C TRP A 39 -4.36 6.29 9.74
N GLY A 40 -5.33 6.60 10.58
CA GLY A 40 -6.49 7.42 10.22
C GLY A 40 -7.61 6.60 9.57
N LEU A 41 -8.70 7.29 9.27
CA LEU A 41 -9.87 6.70 8.62
C LEU A 41 -9.55 6.33 7.17
N PRO A 42 -10.00 5.16 6.69
CA PRO A 42 -9.89 4.81 5.28
C PRO A 42 -10.82 5.70 4.43
N ILE A 43 -10.44 5.91 3.17
CA ILE A 43 -11.26 6.65 2.20
C ILE A 43 -12.50 5.84 1.82
N ARG A 44 -12.39 4.51 1.87
CA ARG A 44 -13.50 3.59 1.60
C ARG A 44 -13.34 2.30 2.38
N ILE A 45 -14.46 1.74 2.81
CA ILE A 45 -14.55 0.40 3.41
C ILE A 45 -15.42 -0.45 2.50
N LEU A 46 -14.96 -1.67 2.20
CA LEU A 46 -15.74 -2.67 1.47
C LEU A 46 -16.01 -3.86 2.39
N ASN A 47 -17.29 -4.12 2.67
CA ASN A 47 -17.69 -5.23 3.52
C ASN A 47 -18.05 -6.46 2.69
N ASN A 48 -17.57 -7.61 3.13
CA ASN A 48 -18.05 -8.90 2.71
C ASN A 48 -18.31 -9.74 3.97
N ASP A 49 -19.58 -9.91 4.31
CA ASP A 49 -20.04 -10.63 5.51
C ASP A 49 -19.44 -12.04 5.68
N LYS A 50 -18.89 -12.64 4.61
CA LYS A 50 -18.23 -13.96 4.64
C LYS A 50 -16.70 -13.92 4.66
N LYS A 51 -16.08 -12.80 4.30
CA LYS A 51 -14.61 -12.68 4.13
C LYS A 51 -13.99 -11.55 4.96
N GLY A 52 -14.80 -10.81 5.71
CA GLY A 52 -14.38 -9.65 6.49
C GLY A 52 -14.45 -8.36 5.68
N GLU A 53 -13.56 -7.43 5.94
CA GLU A 53 -13.63 -6.07 5.40
C GLU A 53 -12.35 -5.69 4.67
N ILE A 54 -12.43 -4.74 3.74
CA ILE A 54 -11.28 -4.18 3.06
C ILE A 54 -11.26 -2.67 3.32
N LEU A 55 -10.25 -2.21 4.04
CA LEU A 55 -9.98 -0.78 4.23
C LEU A 55 -9.14 -0.29 3.06
N ILE A 56 -9.58 0.78 2.42
CA ILE A 56 -8.91 1.35 1.25
C ILE A 56 -8.38 2.73 1.61
N TYR A 57 -7.06 2.88 1.54
CA TYR A 57 -6.34 4.14 1.63
C TYR A 57 -5.76 4.46 0.25
N ALA A 58 -5.80 5.73 -0.15
CA ALA A 58 -5.30 6.13 -1.46
C ALA A 58 -4.84 7.58 -1.48
N ASP A 59 -3.62 7.81 -1.94
CA ASP A 59 -3.07 9.14 -2.10
C ASP A 59 -2.86 9.47 -3.57
N GLN A 60 -3.38 10.61 -4.02
CA GLN A 60 -3.16 11.11 -5.37
C GLN A 60 -1.76 11.72 -5.46
N VAL A 61 -1.00 11.30 -6.47
CA VAL A 61 0.32 11.83 -6.78
C VAL A 61 0.27 12.55 -8.12
N TYR A 62 0.66 13.82 -8.10
CA TYR A 62 0.85 14.63 -9.30
C TYR A 62 2.34 14.65 -9.63
N ALA A 63 2.75 14.00 -10.72
CA ALA A 63 4.12 14.14 -11.20
C ALA A 63 4.22 15.43 -12.01
N ASN A 64 4.89 16.44 -11.45
CA ASN A 64 5.18 17.66 -12.20
C ASN A 64 6.33 17.36 -13.17
N SER A 65 6.09 17.49 -14.48
CA SER A 65 7.20 17.38 -15.44
C SER A 65 8.01 18.67 -15.35
N ASN A 66 9.26 18.59 -14.93
CA ASN A 66 10.23 19.71 -14.89
C ASN A 66 10.61 20.21 -16.30
N ASN A 67 9.64 20.51 -17.16
CA ASN A 67 9.86 21.15 -18.45
C ASN A 67 9.22 22.53 -18.42
N GLN A 68 10.09 23.52 -18.25
CA GLN A 68 9.83 24.95 -18.10
C GLN A 68 9.24 25.61 -19.38
N HIS A 69 8.57 24.86 -20.27
CA HIS A 69 8.11 25.40 -21.55
C HIS A 69 6.88 24.73 -22.20
N SER A 70 6.06 23.95 -21.48
CA SER A 70 4.81 23.45 -22.06
C SER A 70 3.62 23.70 -21.16
N SER A 71 2.68 24.52 -21.65
CA SER A 71 1.38 24.86 -21.09
C SER A 71 0.37 23.69 -21.05
N THR A 72 0.84 22.46 -20.85
CA THR A 72 -0.03 21.30 -20.67
C THR A 72 -0.36 21.17 -19.19
N ILE A 73 -1.55 21.67 -18.82
CA ILE A 73 -2.07 21.83 -17.45
C ILE A 73 -2.30 20.49 -16.69
N ALA A 74 -1.91 19.35 -17.25
CA ALA A 74 -2.05 18.05 -16.59
C ALA A 74 -0.75 17.23 -16.69
N GLY A 75 0.13 17.35 -15.69
CA GLY A 75 1.16 16.33 -15.46
C GLY A 75 0.51 14.96 -15.22
N SER A 76 1.23 13.87 -15.48
CA SER A 76 0.71 12.53 -15.23
C SER A 76 0.31 12.40 -13.76
N ASN A 77 -0.94 12.02 -13.50
CA ASN A 77 -1.42 11.71 -12.17
C ASN A 77 -1.60 10.20 -11.99
N TYR A 78 -1.32 9.73 -10.79
CA TYR A 78 -1.60 8.35 -10.40
C TYR A 78 -2.00 8.33 -8.92
N TRP A 79 -2.50 7.19 -8.48
CA TRP A 79 -2.91 6.97 -7.11
C TRP A 79 -2.07 5.85 -6.51
N ASN A 80 -1.48 6.11 -5.35
CA ASN A 80 -0.88 5.07 -4.52
C ASN A 80 -1.95 4.50 -3.61
N TYR A 81 -2.32 3.25 -3.80
CA TYR A 81 -3.27 2.55 -2.95
C TYR A 81 -2.57 1.71 -1.89
N MET A 82 -3.21 1.64 -0.72
CA MET A 82 -2.98 0.63 0.29
C MET A 82 -4.32 -0.04 0.62
N PHE A 83 -4.38 -1.34 0.36
CA PHE A 83 -5.51 -2.19 0.75
C PHE A 83 -5.13 -2.95 2.01
N VAL A 84 -5.98 -2.87 3.02
CA VAL A 84 -5.82 -3.60 4.28
C VAL A 84 -7.01 -4.53 4.43
N TYR A 85 -6.73 -5.83 4.51
CA TYR A 85 -7.76 -6.86 4.63
C TYR A 85 -7.96 -7.18 6.10
N ILE A 86 -9.18 -7.00 6.58
CA ILE A 86 -9.62 -7.30 7.93
C ILE A 86 -10.35 -8.64 7.89
N ASN A 87 -9.96 -9.59 8.74
CA ASN A 87 -10.68 -10.86 8.86
C ASN A 87 -12.01 -10.68 9.61
N THR A 88 -12.80 -11.74 9.67
CA THR A 88 -14.09 -11.76 10.40
C THR A 88 -13.95 -11.55 11.92
N GLU A 89 -12.74 -11.60 12.48
CA GLU A 89 -12.47 -11.31 13.89
C GLU A 89 -12.13 -9.82 14.14
N GLY A 90 -12.18 -8.97 13.10
CA GLY A 90 -11.83 -7.55 13.21
C GLY A 90 -10.33 -7.30 13.35
N ARG A 91 -9.49 -8.18 12.79
CA ARG A 91 -8.02 -8.07 12.82
C ARG A 91 -7.43 -7.99 11.43
N VAL A 92 -6.32 -7.27 11.29
CA VAL A 92 -5.57 -7.18 10.03
C VAL A 92 -5.03 -8.56 9.65
N ALA A 93 -5.53 -9.12 8.56
CA ALA A 93 -5.10 -10.41 8.03
C ALA A 93 -3.93 -10.26 7.06
N SER A 94 -4.01 -9.27 6.18
CA SER A 94 -2.98 -8.98 5.18
C SER A 94 -3.13 -7.56 4.64
N TRP A 95 -2.17 -7.14 3.82
CA TRP A 95 -2.19 -5.85 3.16
C TRP A 95 -1.49 -5.93 1.81
N ARG A 96 -1.82 -5.01 0.90
CA ARG A 96 -1.09 -4.83 -0.37
C ARG A 96 -1.06 -3.37 -0.80
N LYS A 97 0.01 -2.99 -1.50
CA LYS A 97 0.13 -1.70 -2.17
C LYS A 97 0.03 -1.90 -3.69
N GLU A 98 -0.59 -0.95 -4.37
CA GLU A 98 -0.63 -0.91 -5.83
C GLU A 98 -0.71 0.53 -6.33
N LYS A 99 -0.29 0.76 -7.58
CA LYS A 99 -0.44 2.04 -8.26
C LYS A 99 -1.55 1.89 -9.30
N GLN A 100 -2.48 2.83 -9.32
CA GLN A 100 -3.57 2.86 -10.30
C GLN A 100 -3.71 4.25 -10.92
N VAL A 101 -4.28 4.32 -12.12
CA VAL A 101 -4.56 5.58 -12.83
C VAL A 101 -5.97 6.09 -12.58
N PHE A 102 -6.80 5.33 -11.87
CA PHE A 102 -8.17 5.69 -11.53
C PHE A 102 -8.34 6.02 -10.03
N PRO A 103 -9.29 6.90 -9.68
CA PRO A 103 -9.53 7.29 -8.31
C PRO A 103 -10.37 6.25 -7.54
N PRO A 104 -10.40 6.29 -6.19
CA PRO A 104 -10.97 5.22 -5.35
C PRO A 104 -12.45 4.94 -5.60
N GLN A 105 -13.19 5.93 -6.12
CA GLN A 105 -14.60 5.84 -6.46
C GLN A 105 -14.86 4.86 -7.62
N GLN A 106 -13.87 4.62 -8.48
CA GLN A 106 -13.98 3.71 -9.62
C GLN A 106 -13.65 2.25 -9.28
N ILE A 107 -13.22 1.96 -8.04
CA ILE A 107 -12.94 0.60 -7.61
C ILE A 107 -14.23 -0.23 -7.58
N ASN A 108 -14.27 -1.31 -8.36
CA ASN A 108 -15.32 -2.31 -8.27
C ASN A 108 -15.08 -3.25 -7.07
N ALA A 109 -16.01 -3.24 -6.12
CA ALA A 109 -15.91 -4.08 -4.92
C ALA A 109 -15.87 -5.58 -5.25
N GLY A 110 -16.59 -6.02 -6.28
CA GLY A 110 -16.67 -7.43 -6.67
C GLY A 110 -15.33 -8.01 -7.14
N GLU A 111 -14.52 -7.21 -7.83
CA GLU A 111 -13.22 -7.63 -8.36
C GLU A 111 -12.17 -7.81 -7.25
N LEU A 112 -12.17 -6.90 -6.26
CA LEU A 112 -11.27 -6.97 -5.10
C LEU A 112 -11.60 -8.10 -4.14
N ILE A 113 -12.90 -8.36 -3.94
CA ILE A 113 -13.39 -9.45 -3.09
C ILE A 113 -13.11 -10.83 -3.70
N SER A 114 -13.06 -10.92 -5.03
CA SER A 114 -12.70 -12.13 -5.77
C SER A 114 -11.20 -12.44 -5.62
N THR A 115 -10.35 -11.45 -5.82
CA THR A 115 -8.89 -11.62 -5.74
C THR A 115 -8.37 -11.89 -4.33
N SER A 116 -8.99 -11.31 -3.28
CA SER A 116 -8.61 -11.59 -1.89
C SER A 116 -8.84 -13.05 -1.47
N SER A 117 -9.87 -13.72 -2.01
CA SER A 117 -10.10 -15.15 -1.72
C SER A 117 -9.11 -16.11 -2.38
N LEU A 118 -8.39 -15.68 -3.41
CA LEU A 118 -7.42 -16.53 -4.10
C LEU A 118 -6.05 -16.54 -3.42
N SER A 119 -5.81 -15.62 -2.46
CA SER A 119 -4.55 -15.53 -1.70
C SER A 119 -4.51 -16.42 -0.45
N VAL A 120 -5.57 -17.20 -0.18
CA VAL A 120 -5.57 -18.23 0.87
C VAL A 120 -5.21 -19.55 0.21
N LYS A 121 -3.92 -19.86 0.13
CA LYS A 121 -3.43 -21.21 -0.16
C LYS A 121 -2.13 -21.47 0.60
#